data_AF-A0ABC9VQY5-F1
#
_entry.id   AF-A0ABC9VQY5-F1
#
_cell.length_a   1.000
_cell.length_b   1.000
_cell.length_c   1.000
_cell.angle_alpha   90.00
_cell.angle_beta   90.00
_cell.angle_gamma   90.00
#
_symmetry.space_group_name_H-M   'P 1'
#
loop_
_entity.id
_entity.type
_entity.pdbx_description
1 polymer ?
#
loop_
_entity_poly.entity_id
_entity_poly.type
_entity_poly.pdbx_seq_one_letter_code
_entity_poly.pdbx_strand_id
1 'polypeptide(L)' 'MDSLCFTMNQRIKGKHLSFEERVIIQTRIKDGFSLRAIARELGCFPSTISYEVKRGTVSLYHGKQRRYKADHG' A
#
# COMPACT_ATOMS: atom_id res chain seq x y z
N MET A 1 24.59 -0.30 -16.02
CA MET A 1 23.48 -0.99 -15.34
C MET A 1 22.94 -0.02 -14.32
N ASP A 2 22.16 0.92 -14.83
CA ASP A 2 21.81 2.14 -14.12
C ASP A 2 20.84 1.77 -13.02
N SER A 3 21.40 1.63 -11.82
CA SER A 3 20.63 1.62 -10.59
C SER A 3 20.04 3.01 -10.48
N LEU A 4 18.89 3.20 -11.15
CA LEU A 4 17.98 4.32 -10.97
C LEU A 4 17.73 4.37 -9.47
N CYS A 5 18.53 5.20 -8.80
CA CYS A 5 18.26 5.72 -7.48
C CYS A 5 16.96 6.50 -7.62
N PHE A 6 15.86 5.74 -7.62
CA PHE A 6 14.51 6.24 -7.48
C PHE A 6 14.60 7.26 -6.36
N THR A 7 14.31 8.51 -6.68
CA THR A 7 14.26 9.62 -5.76
C THR A 7 13.27 9.27 -4.66
N MET A 8 13.76 8.52 -3.68
CA MET A 8 13.11 8.29 -2.41
C MET A 8 12.96 9.68 -1.83
N ASN A 9 11.78 10.28 -1.98
CA ASN A 9 11.26 11.16 -0.95
C ASN A 9 11.52 10.40 0.35
N GLN A 10 12.51 10.87 1.11
CA GLN A 10 13.11 10.16 2.23
C GLN A 10 12.00 9.91 3.26
N ARG A 11 11.32 8.77 3.15
CA ARG A 11 10.29 8.36 4.11
C ARG A 11 10.99 8.28 5.45
N ILE A 12 10.60 9.19 6.36
CA ILE A 12 11.13 9.24 7.71
C ILE A 12 10.83 7.89 8.37
N LYS A 13 11.87 7.25 8.90
CA LYS A 13 11.72 5.98 9.62
C LYS A 13 10.73 6.17 10.77
N GLY A 14 9.73 5.29 10.85
CA GLY A 14 8.65 5.38 11.84
C GLY A 14 7.45 6.22 11.39
N LYS A 15 7.48 6.85 10.22
CA LYS A 15 6.31 7.53 9.65
C LYS A 15 5.31 6.50 9.13
N HIS A 16 4.11 6.51 9.71
CA HIS A 16 2.95 5.75 9.23
C HIS A 16 2.44 6.31 7.90
N LEU A 17 1.75 5.44 7.13
CA LEU A 17 1.08 5.87 5.91
C LEU A 17 0.00 6.91 6.25
N SER A 18 -0.05 8.00 5.49
CA SER A 18 -1.14 8.97 5.60
C SER A 18 -2.44 8.36 5.06
N PHE A 19 -3.57 8.96 5.41
CA PHE A 19 -4.86 8.55 4.87
C PHE A 19 -4.89 8.64 3.33
N GLU A 20 -4.28 9.68 2.76
CA GLU A 20 -4.15 9.84 1.30
C GLU A 20 -3.35 8.69 0.66
N GLU A 21 -2.21 8.32 1.23
CA GLU A 21 -1.41 7.19 0.76
C GLU A 21 -2.22 5.88 0.83
N ARG A 22 -3.02 5.70 1.89
CA ARG A 22 -3.91 4.53 2.03
C ARG A 22 -5.03 4.51 0.99
N VAL A 23 -5.59 5.66 0.65
CA VAL A 23 -6.59 5.77 -0.43
C VAL A 23 -5.97 5.40 -1.78
N ILE A 24 -4.73 5.81 -2.05
CA ILE A 24 -4.00 5.40 -3.26
C ILE A 24 -3.83 3.88 -3.30
N ILE A 25 -3.41 3.26 -2.19
CA ILE A 25 -3.30 1.79 -2.08
C ILE A 25 -4.64 1.12 -2.42
N GLN A 26 -5.74 1.61 -1.85
CA GLN A 26 -7.07 1.05 -2.09
C GLN A 26 -7.48 1.14 -3.56
N THR A 27 -7.27 2.28 -4.19
CA THR A 27 -7.59 2.50 -5.60
C THR A 27 -6.74 1.60 -6.50
N ARG A 28 -5.43 1.54 -6.28
CA ARG A 28 -4.53 0.71 -7.10
C ARG A 28 -4.76 -0.79 -6.95
N ILE A 29 -5.13 -1.26 -5.76
CA ILE A 29 -5.56 -2.66 -5.58
C ILE A 29 -6.83 -2.94 -6.40
N LYS A 30 -7.78 -2.00 -6.41
CA LYS A 30 -9.00 -2.12 -7.23
C LYS A 30 -8.69 -2.13 -8.73
N ASP A 31 -7.68 -1.37 -9.15
CA ASP A 31 -7.19 -1.32 -10.54
C ASP A 31 -6.36 -2.58 -10.92
N GLY A 32 -6.11 -3.50 -9.98
CA GLY A 32 -5.39 -4.75 -10.23
C GLY A 32 -3.86 -4.64 -10.17
N PHE A 33 -3.33 -3.55 -9.61
CA PHE A 33 -1.88 -3.37 -9.48
C PHE A 33 -1.30 -4.30 -8.40
N SER A 34 -0.08 -4.77 -8.64
CA SER A 34 0.67 -5.52 -7.64
C SER A 34 1.15 -4.62 -6.49
N LEU A 35 1.26 -5.16 -5.28
CA LEU A 35 1.75 -4.42 -4.10
C LEU A 35 3.13 -3.78 -4.34
N ARG A 36 3.99 -4.43 -5.14
CA ARG A 36 5.31 -3.91 -5.50
C ARG A 36 5.21 -2.71 -6.44
N ALA A 37 4.25 -2.69 -7.36
CA ALA A 37 4.02 -1.55 -8.24
C ALA A 37 3.52 -0.35 -7.43
N ILE A 38 2.57 -0.57 -6.51
CA ILE A 38 2.05 0.45 -5.58
C ILE A 38 3.17 1.00 -4.69
N ALA A 39 4.02 0.12 -4.17
CA ALA A 39 5.16 0.53 -3.34
C ALA A 39 6.13 1.45 -4.10
N ARG A 40 6.39 1.18 -5.39
CA ARG A 40 7.18 2.06 -6.25
C ARG A 40 6.51 3.40 -6.46
N GLU A 41 5.20 3.42 -6.74
CA GLU A 41 4.43 4.66 -6.91
C GLU A 41 4.51 5.55 -5.65
N LEU A 42 4.37 4.95 -4.47
CA LEU A 42 4.43 5.66 -3.18
C LEU A 42 5.85 5.87 -2.64
N GLY A 43 6.89 5.45 -3.35
CA GLY A 43 8.28 5.54 -2.91
C GLY A 43 8.56 4.87 -1.56
N CYS A 44 7.91 3.75 -1.28
CA CYS A 44 8.05 3.03 -0.01
C CYS A 44 8.42 1.57 -0.21
N PHE A 45 8.82 0.90 0.88
CA PHE A 45 9.23 -0.49 0.80
C PHE A 45 8.01 -1.40 0.56
N PRO A 46 8.10 -2.45 -0.29
CA PRO A 46 6.99 -3.36 -0.55
C PRO A 46 6.42 -4.03 0.70
N SER A 47 7.25 -4.28 1.72
CA SER A 47 6.80 -4.82 3.00
C SER A 47 5.86 -3.87 3.72
N THR A 48 6.07 -2.55 3.64
CA THR A 48 5.18 -1.54 4.26
C THR A 48 3.78 -1.65 3.70
N ILE A 49 3.65 -1.73 2.37
CA ILE A 49 2.35 -1.94 1.70
C ILE A 49 1.76 -3.29 2.08
N SER A 50 2.57 -4.36 2.12
CA SER A 50 2.10 -5.69 2.49
C SER A 50 1.54 -5.74 3.92
N TYR A 51 2.24 -5.15 4.89
CA TYR A 51 1.77 -5.07 6.27
C TYR A 51 0.51 -4.22 6.39
N GLU A 52 0.46 -3.10 5.67
CA GLU A 52 -0.73 -2.26 5.64
C GLU A 52 -1.94 -3.00 5.11
N VAL A 53 -1.81 -3.63 3.95
CA VAL A 53 -2.89 -4.37 3.32
C VAL A 53 -3.33 -5.52 4.22
N LYS A 54 -2.39 -6.22 4.86
CA LYS A 54 -2.72 -7.30 5.79
C LYS A 54 -3.55 -6.81 6.98
N ARG A 55 -3.24 -5.63 7.54
CA ARG A 55 -3.98 -5.01 8.65
C ARG A 55 -5.35 -4.47 8.22
N GLY A 56 -5.39 -3.73 7.11
CA GLY A 56 -6.61 -3.09 6.60
C GLY A 56 -7.50 -3.96 5.71
N THR A 57 -7.22 -5.26 5.56
CA THR A 57 -8.08 -6.18 4.81
C THR A 57 -9.21 -6.67 5.69
N VAL A 58 -10.44 -6.24 5.36
CA VAL A 58 -11.66 -6.65 6.05
C VAL A 58 -12.36 -7.79 5.33
N SER A 59 -13.04 -8.63 6.10
CA SER A 59 -13.90 -9.71 5.61
C SER A 59 -15.31 -9.19 5.36
N LEU A 60 -15.77 -9.26 4.12
CA LEU A 60 -17.09 -8.85 3.67
C LEU A 60 -17.96 -10.08 3.39
N TYR A 61 -19.29 -9.88 3.39
CA TYR A 61 -20.28 -10.91 3.05
C TYR A 61 -20.08 -12.21 3.84
N HIS A 62 -19.95 -12.10 5.16
CA HIS A 62 -19.70 -13.24 6.06
C HIS A 62 -18.40 -14.01 5.74
N GLY A 63 -17.37 -13.29 5.28
CA GLY A 63 -16.05 -13.89 4.98
C GLY A 63 -15.89 -14.41 3.56
N LYS A 64 -16.91 -14.32 2.70
CA LYS A 64 -16.81 -14.73 1.29
C LYS A 64 -15.84 -13.88 0.48
N GLN A 65 -15.64 -12.62 0.87
CA GLN A 65 -14.74 -11.72 0.16
C GLN A 65 -13.84 -10.97 1.13
N ARG A 66 -12.57 -10.82 0.76
CA ARG A 66 -11.62 -10.00 1.50
C ARG A 66 -11.29 -8.78 0.66
N ARG A 67 -11.38 -7.59 1.26
CA ARG A 67 -11.09 -6.32 0.57
C ARG A 67 -10.35 -5.38 1.49
N TYR A 68 -9.30 -4.75 0.95
CA TYR A 68 -8.59 -3.70 1.65
C TYR A 68 -9.45 -2.43 1.76
N LYS A 69 -9.42 -1.79 2.93
CA LYS A 69 -10.14 -0.58 3.29
C LYS A 69 -9.15 0.40 3.92
N ALA A 70 -8.96 1.57 3.30
CA ALA A 70 -8.01 2.59 3.75
C ALA A 70 -8.28 3.09 5.18
N ASP A 71 -9.55 3.06 5.57
CA ASP A 71 -10.11 3.35 6.87
C ASP A 71 -9.69 2.35 7.98
N HIS A 72 -9.22 1.15 7.62
CA HIS A 72 -8.83 0.09 8.57
C HIS A 72 -7.32 -0.20 8.58
N GLY A 73 -6.52 0.55 7.81
CA GLY A 73 -5.07 0.37 7.68
C GLY A 73 -4.26 0.70 8.92
#